data_AF-A0A839U641-F1
#
_entry.id   AF-A0A839U641-F1
#
_cell.length_a   1.000
_cell.length_b   1.000
_cell.length_c   1.000
_cell.angle_alpha   90.00
_cell.angle_beta   90.00
_cell.angle_gamma   90.00
#
_symmetry.space_group_name_H-M   'P 1'
#
loop_
_entity.id
_entity.type
_entity.pdbx_description
1 polymer ?
#
loop_
_entity_poly.entity_id
_entity_poly.type
_entity_poly.pdbx_seq_one_letter_code
_entity_poly.pdbx_strand_id
1 'polypeptide(L)' 'MPIPRPHYSRNHPERFDACQLAIEDKLIELVGQAWDVGWHRDEILSAIIEIADNLSLARRDDIALAIETRLAKLIKKKDV' A
#
# COMPACT_ATOMS: atom_id res chain seq x y z
N MET A 1 9.58 -16.90 -1.46
CA MET A 1 8.42 -17.49 -0.72
C MET A 1 7.18 -16.60 -0.84
N PRO A 2 5.94 -17.11 -0.66
CA PRO A 2 4.76 -16.26 -0.62
C PRO A 2 4.72 -15.38 0.64
N ILE A 3 4.11 -14.20 0.56
CA ILE A 3 3.90 -13.32 1.71
C ILE A 3 2.97 -14.03 2.72
N PRO A 4 3.38 -14.20 3.99
CA PRO A 4 2.57 -14.90 4.98
C PRO A 4 1.30 -14.11 5.35
N ARG A 5 0.26 -14.83 5.80
CA ARG A 5 -0.96 -14.19 6.31
C ARG A 5 -0.66 -13.45 7.62
N PRO A 6 -1.37 -12.34 7.93
CA PRO A 6 -1.22 -11.67 9.22
C PRO A 6 -1.60 -12.61 10.37
N HIS A 7 -0.66 -12.83 11.30
CA HIS A 7 -0.90 -13.62 12.52
C HIS A 7 -1.46 -12.74 13.65
N TYR A 8 -1.12 -11.45 13.66
CA TYR A 8 -1.66 -10.49 14.61
C TYR A 8 -2.99 -9.87 14.18
N SER A 9 -3.87 -9.64 15.17
CA SER A 9 -5.14 -8.93 15.00
C SER A 9 -4.90 -7.46 14.61
N ARG A 10 -5.94 -6.79 14.09
CA ARG A 10 -5.80 -5.48 13.44
C ARG A 10 -5.18 -4.38 14.29
N ASN A 11 -5.42 -4.41 15.60
CA ASN A 11 -5.00 -3.36 16.53
C ASN A 11 -3.80 -3.78 17.40
N HIS A 12 -3.19 -4.93 17.11
CA HIS A 12 -2.01 -5.37 17.85
C HIS A 12 -0.82 -4.44 17.56
N PRO A 13 -0.07 -4.00 18.58
CA PRO A 13 1.03 -3.05 18.41
C PRO A 13 2.11 -3.54 17.43
N GLU A 14 2.46 -4.82 17.49
CA GLU A 14 3.50 -5.42 16.63
C GLU A 14 3.01 -5.79 15.22
N ARG A 15 1.75 -5.51 14.87
CA ARG A 15 1.19 -5.90 13.57
C ARG A 15 1.92 -5.21 12.42
N PHE A 16 2.37 -3.97 12.65
CA PHE A 16 3.11 -3.21 11.65
C PHE A 16 4.46 -3.88 11.38
N ASP A 17 5.24 -4.16 12.43
CA ASP A 17 6.55 -4.81 12.30
C ASP A 17 6.44 -6.18 11.63
N ALA A 18 5.42 -6.97 12.01
CA ALA A 18 5.15 -8.25 11.36
C ALA A 18 4.77 -8.09 9.88
N CYS A 19 4.08 -7.01 9.50
CA CYS A 19 3.76 -6.71 8.11
C CYS A 19 5.02 -6.30 7.34
N GLN A 20 5.91 -5.51 7.94
CA GLN A 20 7.18 -5.10 7.34
C GLN A 20 8.06 -6.31 7.06
N LEU A 21 8.29 -7.17 8.06
CA LEU A 21 9.08 -8.40 7.91
C LEU A 21 8.49 -9.33 6.82
N ALA A 22 7.16 -9.43 6.75
CA ALA A 22 6.48 -10.28 5.77
C ALA A 22 6.71 -9.83 4.31
N ILE A 23 6.99 -8.55 4.07
CA ILE A 23 7.21 -8.00 2.72
C ILE A 23 8.69 -7.75 2.43
N GLU A 24 9.54 -7.62 3.45
CA GLU A 24 10.95 -7.24 3.34
C GLU A 24 11.74 -8.19 2.44
N ASP A 25 11.63 -9.51 2.66
CA ASP A 25 12.30 -10.52 1.84
C ASP A 25 12.02 -10.33 0.34
N LYS A 26 10.76 -10.07 0.00
CA LYS A 26 10.32 -9.87 -1.38
C LYS A 26 10.82 -8.57 -1.96
N LEU A 27 10.86 -7.51 -1.15
CA LEU A 27 11.40 -6.23 -1.57
C LEU A 27 12.91 -6.32 -1.82
N ILE A 28 13.64 -7.05 -0.99
CA ILE A 28 15.09 -7.30 -1.19
C ILE A 28 15.32 -8.08 -2.48
N GLU A 29 14.53 -9.11 -2.77
CA GLU A 29 14.60 -9.83 -4.05
C GLU A 29 14.38 -8.89 -5.25
N LEU A 30 13.40 -7.98 -5.17
CA LEU A 30 13.13 -6.98 -6.22
C LEU A 30 14.29 -6.01 -6.40
N VAL A 31 14.86 -5.50 -5.30
CA VAL A 31 16.01 -4.60 -5.34
C VAL A 31 17.21 -5.30 -5.98
N GLY A 32 17.46 -6.57 -5.63
CA GLY A 32 18.53 -7.37 -6.23
C GLY A 32 18.36 -7.52 -7.74
N GLN A 33 17.15 -7.86 -8.21
CA GLN A 33 16.86 -7.99 -9.64
C GLN A 33 17.07 -6.68 -10.41
N ALA A 34 16.65 -5.55 -9.83
CA ALA A 34 16.84 -4.24 -10.47
C ALA A 34 18.31 -3.84 -10.52
N TRP A 35 19.07 -4.13 -9.46
CA TRP A 35 20.51 -3.92 -9.41
C TRP A 35 21.25 -4.78 -10.45
N ASP A 36 20.89 -6.05 -10.60
CA ASP A 36 21.53 -6.98 -11.54
C ASP A 36 21.37 -6.56 -13.01
N VAL A 37 20.32 -5.80 -13.34
CA VAL A 37 20.12 -5.23 -14.69
C VAL A 37 20.70 -3.82 -14.86
N GLY A 38 21.41 -3.31 -13.85
CA GLY A 38 22.25 -2.12 -13.94
C GLY A 38 21.65 -0.82 -13.36
N TRP A 39 20.50 -0.88 -12.68
CA TRP A 39 19.98 0.30 -11.98
C TRP A 39 20.80 0.63 -10.73
N HIS A 40 21.03 1.91 -10.47
CA HIS A 40 21.74 2.31 -9.26
C HIS A 40 20.83 2.21 -8.03
N ARG A 41 21.43 1.99 -6.86
CA ARG A 41 20.70 1.71 -5.62
C ARG A 41 19.78 2.85 -5.19
N ASP A 42 20.21 4.09 -5.38
CA ASP A 42 19.40 5.28 -5.07
C ASP A 42 18.17 5.38 -6.00
N GLU A 43 18.33 5.15 -7.30
CA GLU A 43 17.24 5.12 -8.28
C GLU A 43 16.17 4.10 -7.88
N ILE A 44 16.60 2.88 -7.55
CA ILE A 44 15.71 1.78 -7.14
C ILE A 44 14.92 2.17 -5.89
N LEU A 45 15.60 2.66 -4.85
CA LEU A 45 14.96 3.01 -3.58
C LEU A 45 14.02 4.22 -3.73
N SER A 46 14.43 5.25 -4.48
CA SER A 46 13.59 6.41 -4.79
C SER A 46 12.35 6.00 -5.57
N ALA A 47 12.47 5.12 -6.56
CA ALA A 47 11.32 4.61 -7.32
C ALA A 47 10.36 3.81 -6.43
N ILE A 48 10.86 2.96 -5.54
CA ILE A 48 10.02 2.19 -4.60
C ILE A 48 9.23 3.13 -3.68
N ILE A 49 9.87 4.18 -3.13
CA ILE A 49 9.21 5.16 -2.27
C ILE A 49 8.10 5.89 -3.05
N GLU A 50 8.41 6.39 -4.25
CA GLU A 50 7.45 7.09 -5.10
C GLU A 50 6.26 6.19 -5.47
N ILE A 51 6.49 4.92 -5.78
CA ILE A 51 5.42 3.95 -6.05
C ILE A 51 4.55 3.74 -4.80
N ALA A 52 5.15 3.58 -3.62
CA ALA A 52 4.42 3.39 -2.38
C ALA A 52 3.55 4.61 -2.02
N ASP A 53 4.08 5.82 -2.22
CA ASP A 53 3.36 7.07 -2.01
C ASP A 53 2.18 7.21 -2.99
N ASN A 54 2.41 6.92 -4.27
CA ASN A 54 1.35 6.93 -5.28
C ASN A 54 0.24 5.91 -4.98
N LEU A 55 0.57 4.71 -4.51
CA LEU A 55 -0.42 3.72 -4.08
C LEU A 55 -1.22 4.19 -2.85
N SER A 56 -0.58 4.89 -1.93
CA SER A 56 -1.24 5.50 -0.76
C SER A 56 -2.23 6.58 -1.17
N LEU A 57 -1.87 7.41 -2.15
CA LEU A 57 -2.73 8.47 -2.71
C LEU A 57 -3.91 7.90 -3.50
N ALA A 58 -3.68 6.96 -4.42
CA ALA A 58 -4.75 6.32 -5.19
C ALA A 58 -5.83 5.71 -4.29
N ARG A 59 -5.41 5.08 -3.18
CA ARG A 59 -6.33 4.54 -2.17
C ARG A 59 -7.19 5.63 -1.50
N ARG A 60 -6.68 6.85 -1.34
CA ARG A 60 -7.45 7.98 -0.78
C ARG A 60 -8.47 8.48 -1.78
N ASP A 61 -8.14 8.54 -3.06
CA ASP A 61 -9.05 8.97 -4.12
C ASP A 61 -10.25 8.03 -4.24
N ASP A 62 -10.01 6.71 -4.16
CA ASP A 62 -11.08 5.70 -4.10
C ASP A 62 -12.01 5.90 -2.91
N ILE A 63 -11.45 6.24 -1.74
CA ILE A 63 -12.22 6.51 -0.52
C ILE A 63 -13.03 7.81 -0.67
N ALA A 64 -12.45 8.87 -1.23
CA ALA A 64 -13.11 10.14 -1.45
C ALA A 64 -14.33 9.97 -2.38
N LEU A 65 -14.15 9.29 -3.52
CA LEU A 65 -15.23 8.97 -4.44
C LEU A 65 -16.34 8.13 -3.79
N ALA A 66 -15.96 7.16 -2.96
CA ALA A 66 -16.93 6.33 -2.24
C ALA A 66 -17.74 7.15 -1.20
N ILE A 67 -17.12 8.12 -0.54
CA ILE A 67 -17.78 9.04 0.40
C ILE A 67 -18.76 9.93 -0.37
N GLU A 68 -18.30 10.59 -1.45
CA GLU A 68 -19.14 11.46 -2.29
C GLU A 68 -20.36 10.72 -2.83
N THR A 69 -20.16 9.50 -3.32
CA THR A 69 -21.25 8.64 -3.80
C THR A 69 -22.27 8.32 -2.70
N ARG A 70 -21.82 8.06 -1.47
CA ARG A 70 -22.71 7.83 -0.32
C ARG A 70 -23.45 9.08 0.09
N LEU A 71 -22.79 10.24 0.12
CA LEU A 71 -23.43 11.52 0.44
C LEU A 71 -24.50 11.89 -0.59
N ALA A 72 -24.22 11.74 -1.89
CA ALA A 72 -25.17 11.99 -2.96
C ALA A 72 -26.43 11.09 -2.85
N LYS A 73 -26.27 9.82 -2.44
CA LYS A 73 -27.38 8.91 -2.18
C LYS A 73 -28.22 9.33 -0.98
N LEU A 74 -27.59 9.82 0.09
CA LEU A 74 -28.29 10.28 1.29
C LEU A 74 -29.08 11.56 1.03
N ILE A 75 -28.53 12.49 0.25
CA ILE A 75 -29.23 13.72 -0.18
C ILE A 75 -30.48 13.34 -0.99
N LYS A 76 -30.33 12.52 -2.03
CA LYS A 76 -31.47 12.05 -2.85
C LYS A 76 -32.57 11.34 -2.04
N LYS A 77 -32.22 10.64 -0.96
CA LYS A 77 -33.18 9.94 -0.10
C LYS A 77 -33.92 10.90 0.84
N LYS A 78 -33.34 12.05 1.16
CA LYS A 78 -33.95 13.09 2.01
C LYS A 78 -34.96 13.94 1.23
N ASP A 79 -34.81 14.00 -0.10
CA ASP A 79 -35.68 14.77 -1.01
C ASP A 79 -36.90 13.97 -1.52
N VAL A 80 -37.17 12.77 -0.97
CA VAL A 80 -38.33 11.91 -1.28
C VAL A 80 -39.19 11.69 -0.05
#